data_AF-A0A542SFE4-F1
#
_entry.id   AF-A0A542SFE4-F1
#
_cell.length_a   1.000
_cell.length_b   1.000
_cell.length_c   1.000
_cell.angle_alpha   90.00
_cell.angle_beta   90.00
_cell.angle_gamma   90.00
#
_symmetry.space_group_name_H-M   'P 1'
#
loop_
_entity.id
_entity.type
_entity.pdbx_description
1 polymer ?
#
loop_
_entity_poly.entity_id
_entity_poly.type
_entity_poly.pdbx_seq_one_letter_code
_entity_poly.pdbx_strand_id
1 'polypeptide(L)'
;MAGCLMADEEFSERDRAMLEFERLRWRYAGAKDSAILEQFGMTRTRYSQVLNQLLDRPDAMAYDAVTVKRLRRLRDQRRAVRSTARITSGR
;
A
#
# COMPACT_ATOMS: atom_id res chain seq x y z
N MET A 1 -17.72 -19.25 19.56
CA MET A 1 -17.48 -17.86 19.16
C MET A 1 -16.07 -17.81 18.57
N ALA A 2 -15.95 -18.05 17.26
CA ALA A 2 -14.69 -18.13 16.56
C ALA A 2 -14.16 -16.72 16.25
N GLY A 3 -12.97 -16.42 16.75
CA GLY A 3 -12.23 -15.19 16.49
C GLY A 3 -10.86 -15.36 17.11
N CYS A 4 -10.15 -16.41 16.67
CA CYS A 4 -8.82 -16.76 17.13
C CYS A 4 -7.89 -15.54 16.97
N LEU A 5 -7.26 -15.15 18.08
CA LEU A 5 -6.09 -14.28 18.12
C LEU A 5 -5.05 -14.78 17.10
N MET A 6 -4.82 -14.05 16.00
CA MET A 6 -3.59 -14.05 15.21
C MET A 6 -3.57 -12.77 14.34
N ALA A 7 -3.66 -11.58 14.94
CA ALA A 7 -3.44 -10.31 14.22
C ALA A 7 -2.15 -9.60 14.67
N ASP A 8 -1.40 -10.22 15.58
CA ASP A 8 -0.01 -9.90 15.86
C ASP A 8 0.88 -10.73 14.92
N GLU A 9 0.70 -10.54 13.61
CA GLU A 9 1.73 -10.98 12.66
C GLU A 9 2.81 -9.90 12.70
N GLU A 10 3.80 -10.13 13.57
CA GLU A 10 5.06 -9.37 13.65
C GLU A 10 5.48 -8.97 12.24
N PHE A 11 5.78 -7.68 12.06
CA PHE A 11 6.20 -7.06 10.81
C PHE A 11 7.07 -8.00 9.95
N SER A 12 6.40 -8.63 8.98
CA SER A 12 6.87 -9.86 8.34
C SER A 12 7.94 -9.55 7.29
N GLU A 13 8.73 -10.55 6.90
CA GLU A 13 9.67 -10.41 5.77
C GLU A 13 8.97 -9.97 4.49
N ARG A 14 7.72 -10.40 4.31
CA ARG A 14 6.86 -9.95 3.21
C ARG A 14 6.55 -8.46 3.28
N ASP A 15 6.28 -7.93 4.48
CA ASP A 15 5.98 -6.50 4.67
C ASP A 15 7.22 -5.65 4.36
N ARG A 16 8.40 -6.11 4.79
CA ARG A 16 9.69 -5.51 4.46
C ARG A 16 9.92 -5.50 2.95
N ALA A 17 9.76 -6.65 2.30
CA ALA A 17 9.92 -6.78 0.86
C ALA A 17 8.95 -5.87 0.08
N MET A 18 7.72 -5.70 0.55
CA MET A 18 6.77 -4.75 -0.04
C MET A 18 7.26 -3.30 0.06
N LEU A 19 7.77 -2.87 1.22
CA LEU A 19 8.29 -1.51 1.39
C LEU A 19 9.56 -1.28 0.54
N GLU A 20 10.45 -2.27 0.46
CA GLU A 20 11.64 -2.21 -0.40
C GLU A 20 11.29 -2.15 -1.89
N PHE A 21 10.30 -2.94 -2.32
CA PHE A 21 9.80 -2.90 -3.69
C PHE A 21 9.24 -1.53 -4.07
N GLU A 22 8.59 -0.84 -3.13
CA GLU A 22 8.09 0.52 -3.33
C GLU A 22 9.18 1.61 -3.34
N ARG A 23 10.38 1.31 -2.83
CA ARG A 23 11.53 2.23 -2.98
C ARG A 23 11.97 2.34 -4.44
N LEU A 24 11.77 1.28 -5.22
CA LEU A 24 12.20 1.23 -6.61
C LEU A 24 11.39 2.20 -7.48
N ARG A 25 12.09 2.85 -8.41
CA ARG A 25 11.48 3.74 -9.41
C ARG A 25 11.00 2.93 -10.60
N TRP A 26 9.72 2.60 -10.60
CA TRP A 26 9.06 1.95 -11.73
C TRP A 26 8.84 2.95 -12.87
N ARG A 27 9.42 2.65 -14.04
CA ARG A 27 9.34 3.51 -15.23
C ARG A 27 7.98 3.43 -15.93
N TYR A 28 7.31 2.28 -15.86
CA TYR A 28 5.99 2.05 -16.45
C TYR A 28 5.06 1.38 -15.44
N ALA A 29 3.78 1.81 -15.40
CA ALA A 29 2.80 1.25 -14.49
C ALA A 29 2.59 -0.26 -14.70
N GLY A 30 2.55 -0.71 -15.96
CA GLY A 30 2.41 -2.13 -16.32
C GLY A 30 3.61 -2.98 -15.91
N ALA A 31 4.84 -2.44 -15.98
CA ALA A 31 6.04 -3.15 -15.51
C ALA A 31 5.97 -3.47 -14.01
N LYS A 32 5.38 -2.55 -13.22
CA LYS A 32 5.13 -2.78 -11.81
C LYS A 32 4.05 -3.84 -11.58
N ASP A 33 3.01 -3.89 -12.42
CA ASP A 33 1.91 -4.85 -12.27
C ASP A 33 2.40 -6.28 -12.46
N SER A 34 3.15 -6.54 -13.53
CA SER A 34 3.76 -7.84 -13.78
C SER A 34 4.74 -8.22 -12.68
N ALA A 35 5.61 -7.30 -12.25
CA ALA A 35 6.57 -7.56 -11.18
C ALA A 35 5.89 -7.89 -9.83
N ILE A 36 4.74 -7.28 -9.51
CA ILE A 36 3.97 -7.62 -8.31
C ILE A 36 3.41 -9.04 -8.40
N LEU A 37 2.86 -9.40 -9.56
CA LEU A 37 2.34 -10.74 -9.81
C LEU A 37 3.46 -11.79 -9.70
N GLU A 38 4.61 -11.52 -10.29
CA GLU A 38 5.77 -12.43 -10.28
C GLU A 38 6.40 -12.56 -8.89
N GLN A 39 6.62 -11.46 -8.18
CA GLN A 39 7.35 -11.48 -6.91
C GLN A 39 6.48 -11.85 -5.71
N PHE A 40 5.21 -11.44 -5.71
CA PHE A 40 4.33 -11.63 -4.55
C PHE A 40 3.15 -12.55 -4.85
N GLY A 41 2.98 -13.03 -6.09
CA GLY A 41 1.92 -13.97 -6.45
C GLY A 41 0.51 -13.40 -6.31
N MET A 42 0.35 -12.07 -6.37
CA MET A 42 -0.95 -11.43 -6.17
C MET A 42 -1.24 -10.36 -7.21
N THR A 43 -2.53 -10.09 -7.41
CA THR A 43 -2.97 -9.01 -8.28
C THR A 43 -2.64 -7.64 -7.67
N ARG A 44 -2.45 -6.64 -8.53
CA ARG A 44 -2.23 -5.23 -8.14
C ARG A 44 -3.24 -4.70 -7.13
N THR A 45 -4.51 -5.06 -7.30
CA THR A 45 -5.60 -4.62 -6.42
C THR A 45 -5.38 -5.14 -5.01
N ARG A 46 -5.10 -6.45 -4.87
CA ARG A 46 -4.82 -7.07 -3.57
C ARG A 46 -3.55 -6.51 -2.95
N TYR A 47 -2.50 -6.35 -3.76
CA TYR A 47 -1.24 -5.73 -3.31
C TYR A 47 -1.47 -4.32 -2.75
N SER A 48 -2.25 -3.50 -3.46
CA SER A 48 -2.53 -2.13 -3.01
C SER A 48 -3.35 -2.10 -1.71
N GLN A 49 -4.24 -3.07 -1.50
CA GLN A 49 -5.00 -3.19 -0.25
C GLN A 49 -4.09 -3.56 0.92
N VAL A 50 -3.25 -4.57 0.75
CA VAL A 50 -2.28 -5.00 1.78
C VAL A 50 -1.31 -3.87 2.09
N LEU A 51 -0.74 -3.23 1.06
CA LEU A 51 0.17 -2.09 1.24
C LEU A 51 -0.52 -0.95 2.01
N ASN A 52 -1.78 -0.63 1.72
CA ASN A 52 -2.49 0.42 2.45
C ASN A 52 -2.65 0.10 3.94
N GLN A 53 -2.93 -1.16 4.29
CA GLN A 53 -3.01 -1.59 5.70
C GLN A 53 -1.64 -1.55 6.37
N LEU A 54 -0.61 -2.03 5.69
CA LEU A 54 0.78 -1.99 6.17
C LEU A 54 1.23 -0.56 6.45
N LEU A 55 0.88 0.39 5.56
CA LEU A 55 1.21 1.79 5.73
C LEU A 55 0.60 2.41 6.99
N ASP A 56 -0.45 1.86 7.57
CA ASP A 56 -1.09 2.40 8.78
C ASP A 56 -0.47 1.82 10.08
N ARG A 57 0.37 0.79 9.98
CA ARG A 57 1.06 0.18 11.14
C ARG A 57 2.24 1.03 11.64
N PRO A 58 2.49 1.08 12.96
CA PRO A 58 3.66 1.77 13.51
C PRO A 58 4.98 1.09 13.09
N ASP A 59 4.99 -0.24 12.95
CA ASP A 59 6.18 -1.02 12.59
C ASP A 59 6.74 -0.63 11.22
N ALA A 60 5.86 -0.34 10.25
CA ALA A 60 6.26 0.13 8.94
C ALA A 60 6.99 1.48 9.02
N MET A 61 6.55 2.38 9.91
CA MET A 61 7.25 3.65 10.16
C MET A 61 8.60 3.46 10.83
N ALA A 62 8.74 2.47 11.72
CA ALA A 62 10.00 2.14 12.36
C ALA A 62 11.02 1.57 11.37
N TYR A 63 10.57 0.77 10.39
CA TYR A 63 11.42 0.24 9.33
C TYR A 63 11.84 1.30 8.30
N ASP A 64 10.87 2.04 7.76
CA ASP A 64 11.13 3.05 6.72
C ASP A 64 10.15 4.22 6.76
N ALA A 65 10.41 5.17 7.67
CA ALA A 65 9.60 6.37 7.80
C ALA A 65 9.51 7.21 6.51
N VAL A 66 10.53 7.20 5.65
CA VAL A 66 10.57 8.05 4.45
C VAL A 66 9.61 7.52 3.40
N THR A 67 9.73 6.22 3.07
CA THR A 67 8.85 5.57 2.09
C THR A 67 7.42 5.55 2.58
N VAL A 68 7.18 5.24 3.85
CA VAL A 68 5.84 5.22 4.43
C VAL A 68 5.18 6.60 4.37
N LYS A 69 5.86 7.68 4.80
CA LYS A 69 5.31 9.04 4.74
C LYS A 69 5.01 9.48 3.30
N ARG A 70 5.90 9.15 2.35
CA ARG A 70 5.70 9.43 0.92
C ARG A 70 4.46 8.72 0.38
N LEU A 71 4.32 7.43 0.67
CA LEU A 71 3.18 6.64 0.20
C LEU A 71 1.85 7.08 0.83
N ARG A 72 1.85 7.40 2.13
CA ARG A 72 0.69 8.00 2.81
C ARG A 72 0.27 9.31 2.13
N ARG A 73 1.21 10.22 1.85
CA ARG A 73 0.92 11.48 1.15
C ARG A 73 0.33 11.25 -0.26
N LEU A 74 0.87 10.29 -1.02
CA LEU A 74 0.33 9.93 -2.33
C LEU A 74 -1.10 9.36 -2.23
N ARG A 75 -1.38 8.56 -1.19
CA ARG A 75 -2.72 8.05 -0.91
C ARG A 75 -3.71 9.19 -0.63
N ASP A 76 -3.31 10.16 0.18
CA ASP A 76 -4.15 11.28 0.55
C ASP A 76 -4.43 12.22 -0.64
N GLN A 77 -3.42 12.47 -1.47
CA GLN A 77 -3.60 13.20 -2.74
C GLN A 77 -4.61 12.52 -3.66
N ARG A 78 -4.53 11.18 -3.81
CA ARG A 78 -5.49 10.42 -4.62
C ARG A 78 -6.90 10.47 -4.04
N ARG A 79 -7.05 10.55 -2.71
CA ARG A 79 -8.36 10.72 -2.05
C ARG A 79 -8.92 12.12 -2.29
N ALA A 80 -8.09 13.15 -2.16
CA ALA A 80 -8.48 14.56 -2.34
C ALA A 80 -9.02 14.84 -3.77
N VAL A 81 -8.37 14.29 -4.80
CA VAL A 81 -8.83 14.42 -6.20
C VAL A 81 -10.20 13.74 -6.42
N ARG A 82 -10.49 12.63 -5.72
CA ARG A 82 -11.81 11.98 -5.82
C ARG A 82 -12.91 12.72 -5.08
N SER A 83 -12.58 13.39 -3.97
CA SER A 83 -13.58 14.16 -3.19
C SER A 83 -14.02 15.43 -3.92
N THR A 84 -13.13 16.10 -4.66
CA THR A 84 -13.50 17.30 -5.44
C THR A 84 -14.37 16.96 -6.65
N ALA A 85 -14.17 15.80 -7.27
CA ALA A 85 -14.99 15.32 -8.39
C ALA A 85 -16.44 14.94 -7.99
N ARG A 86 -16.72 14.70 -6.70
CA ARG A 86 -18.05 14.28 -6.23
C ARG A 86 -18.97 15.47 -5.90
N ILE A 87 -18.45 16.68 -5.81
CA ILE A 87 -19.23 17.87 -5.41
C ILE A 87 -19.92 18.55 -6.62
N THR A 88 -19.64 18.13 -7.87
CA THR A 88 -20.12 18.81 -9.08
C THR A 88 -21.19 18.04 -9.88
N SER A 89 -21.96 17.15 -9.25
CA SER A 89 -23.15 16.54 -9.87
C SER A 89 -24.36 16.82 -8.97
N GLY A 90 -25.06 17.91 -9.28
CA GLY A 90 -26.19 18.41 -8.51
C GLY A 90 -26.52 19.86 -8.85
N ARG A 91 -26.91 20.12 -10.10
CA ARG A 91 -27.77 21.26 -10.47
C ARG A 91 -28.65 20.85 -11.64
#